data_AF-A0A4Q3E149-F1
#
_entry.id   AF-A0A4Q3E149-F1
#
_cell.length_a   1.000
_cell.length_b   1.000
_cell.length_c   1.000
_cell.angle_alpha   90.00
_cell.angle_beta   90.00
_cell.angle_gamma   90.00
#
_symmetry.space_group_name_H-M   'P 1'
#
loop_
_entity.id
_entity.type
_entity.pdbx_description
1 polymer ?
#
loop_
_entity_poly.entity_id
_entity_poly.type
_entity_poly.pdbx_seq_one_letter_code
_entity_poly.pdbx_strand_id
1 'polypeptide(L)'
;LLYHIIVMLAGEMLMAFFAVWTVHHDTHDDPLMARTQRSGWKNRLTYNMFYHLEHHLFPGVPTIKLPELARRIDAALPQLDKKNTF
;
A
#
# COMPACT_ATOMS: atom_id res chain seq x y z
N LEU A 1 -27.27 13.23 9.23
CA LEU A 1 -27.41 12.72 7.85
C LEU A 1 -26.54 13.48 6.84
N LEU A 2 -26.67 14.81 6.71
CA LEU A 2 -25.87 15.60 5.75
C LEU A 2 -24.35 15.46 5.93
N TYR A 3 -23.84 15.57 7.16
CA TYR A 3 -22.41 15.36 7.45
C TYR A 3 -21.89 14.00 6.99
N HIS A 4 -22.69 12.95 7.22
CA HIS A 4 -22.32 11.60 6.80
C HIS A 4 -22.20 11.51 5.27
N ILE A 5 -23.17 12.06 4.53
CA ILE A 5 -23.15 12.08 3.06
C ILE A 5 -21.92 12.83 2.54
N ILE A 6 -21.61 14.01 3.11
CA ILE A 6 -20.43 14.80 2.71
C ILE A 6 -19.14 14.01 2.95
N VAL A 7 -19.00 13.38 4.11
CA VAL A 7 -17.81 12.57 4.44
C VAL A 7 -17.69 11.35 3.53
N MET A 8 -18.78 10.64 3.26
CA MET A 8 -18.77 9.48 2.36
C MET A 8 -18.40 9.90 0.92
N LEU A 9 -18.96 11.00 0.42
CA LEU A 9 -18.62 11.51 -0.91
C LEU A 9 -17.15 11.92 -1.00
N ALA A 10 -16.64 12.66 -0.01
CA ALA A 10 -15.24 13.02 0.04
C ALA A 10 -14.32 11.78 0.10
N GLY A 11 -14.68 10.78 0.90
CA GLY A 11 -13.96 9.50 0.97
C GLY A 11 -13.93 8.77 -0.37
N GLU A 12 -15.07 8.71 -1.07
CA GLU A 12 -15.19 8.04 -2.37
C GLU A 12 -14.32 8.72 -3.45
N MET A 13 -14.30 10.06 -3.47
CA MET A 13 -13.44 10.80 -4.41
C MET A 13 -11.94 10.56 -4.16
N LEU A 14 -11.56 10.24 -2.92
CA LEU A 14 -10.17 9.96 -2.53
C LEU A 14 -9.79 8.48 -2.68
N MET A 15 -10.76 7.57 -2.81
CA MET A 15 -10.51 6.14 -2.87
C MET A 15 -9.60 5.76 -4.04
N ALA A 16 -9.94 6.20 -5.26
CA ALA A 16 -9.12 5.92 -6.44
C ALA A 16 -7.71 6.52 -6.33
N PHE A 17 -7.58 7.68 -5.67
CA PHE A 17 -6.28 8.30 -5.45
C PHE A 17 -5.39 7.45 -4.53
N PHE A 18 -5.89 7.00 -3.38
CA PHE A 18 -5.08 6.26 -2.41
C PHE A 18 -4.93 4.77 -2.71
N ALA A 19 -6.01 4.11 -3.15
CA ALA A 19 -6.04 2.66 -3.37
C ALA A 19 -5.53 2.24 -4.76
N VAL A 20 -5.46 3.17 -5.72
CA VAL A 20 -5.02 2.88 -7.09
C VAL A 20 -3.82 3.74 -7.48
N TRP A 21 -4.00 5.05 -7.67
CA TRP A 21 -2.94 5.90 -8.24
C TRP A 21 -1.69 5.93 -7.35
N THR A 22 -1.83 6.21 -6.06
CA THR A 22 -0.73 6.32 -5.08
C THR A 22 0.18 5.10 -5.04
N VAL A 23 -0.35 3.92 -5.33
CA VAL A 23 0.36 2.64 -5.20
C VAL A 23 0.70 1.97 -6.53
N HIS A 24 0.11 2.42 -7.65
CA HIS A 24 0.34 1.87 -8.99
C HIS A 24 0.75 2.91 -10.06
N HIS A 25 0.95 4.18 -9.70
CA HIS A 25 1.46 5.14 -10.67
C HIS A 25 2.87 4.74 -11.14
N ASP A 26 3.10 4.82 -12.45
CA ASP A 26 4.33 4.41 -13.14
C ASP A 26 4.68 2.92 -12.98
N THR A 27 3.67 2.05 -12.86
CA THR A 27 3.83 0.59 -12.88
C THR A 27 3.16 -0.06 -14.10
N HIS A 28 3.00 0.69 -15.21
CA HIS A 28 2.42 0.19 -16.46
C HIS A 28 3.16 -1.06 -16.97
N ASP A 29 4.49 -1.00 -17.03
CA ASP A 29 5.32 -2.06 -17.64
C ASP A 29 5.42 -3.29 -16.74
N ASP A 30 5.23 -3.10 -15.43
CA ASP A 30 5.24 -4.17 -14.44
C ASP A 30 4.16 -3.90 -13.36
N PRO A 31 2.89 -4.27 -13.64
CA PRO A 31 1.77 -4.01 -12.73
C PRO A 31 1.85 -4.77 -11.41
N LEU A 32 2.63 -5.86 -11.36
CA LEU A 32 2.83 -6.66 -10.16
C LEU A 32 3.80 -5.97 -9.19
N MET A 33 4.70 -5.14 -9.71
CA MET A 33 5.63 -4.34 -8.92
C MET A 33 5.01 -3.03 -8.45
N ALA A 34 3.92 -3.17 -7.69
CA ALA A 34 3.29 -2.07 -6.99
C ALA A 34 4.25 -1.39 -6.00
N ARG A 35 3.95 -0.15 -5.65
CA ARG A 35 4.76 0.63 -4.71
C ARG A 35 4.50 0.21 -3.25
N THR A 36 5.48 0.39 -2.38
CA THR A 36 5.39 0.08 -0.94
C THR A 36 5.89 1.26 -0.10
N GLN A 37 5.46 1.42 1.15
CA GLN A 37 5.96 2.44 2.08
C GLN A 37 6.61 1.76 3.28
N ARG A 38 7.77 2.26 3.72
CA ARG A 38 8.55 1.69 4.84
C ARG A 38 8.51 2.53 6.12
N SER A 39 7.93 3.72 6.08
CA SER A 39 7.74 4.61 7.23
C SER A 39 6.63 4.11 8.16
N GLY A 40 7.01 3.79 9.40
CA GLY A 40 6.11 3.14 10.36
C GLY A 40 4.88 3.96 10.74
N TRP A 41 4.96 5.30 10.82
CA TRP A 41 3.80 6.11 11.22
C TRP A 41 2.74 6.23 10.12
N LYS A 42 3.17 6.36 8.85
CA LYS A 42 2.27 6.37 7.69
C LYS A 42 1.54 5.03 7.57
N ASN A 43 2.30 3.94 7.72
CA ASN A 43 1.71 2.60 7.68
C ASN A 43 0.77 2.35 8.86
N ARG A 44 1.06 2.87 10.06
CA ARG A 44 0.12 2.76 11.17
C ARG A 44 -1.21 3.48 10.89
N LEU A 45 -1.16 4.67 10.28
CA LEU A 45 -2.36 5.43 9.88
C LEU A 45 -3.18 4.67 8.82
N THR A 46 -2.53 3.96 7.90
CA THR A 46 -3.19 3.20 6.83
C THR A 46 -3.43 1.74 7.16
N TYR A 47 -3.35 1.35 8.44
CA TYR A 47 -3.50 -0.04 8.87
C TYR A 47 -2.60 -1.02 8.11
N ASN A 48 -1.38 -0.58 7.82
CA ASN A 48 -0.35 -1.25 7.04
C ASN A 48 -0.70 -1.49 5.56
N MET A 49 -1.77 -0.90 5.02
CA MET A 49 -2.15 -1.12 3.63
C MET A 49 -1.18 -0.53 2.59
N PHE A 50 -0.33 0.43 2.98
CA PHE A 50 0.74 0.90 2.09
C PHE A 50 1.95 -0.03 2.03
N TYR A 51 1.97 -1.14 2.78
CA TYR A 51 2.76 -2.32 2.39
C TYR A 51 2.07 -3.06 1.24
N HIS A 52 1.79 -2.32 0.16
CA HIS A 52 0.87 -2.74 -0.89
C HIS A 52 1.48 -3.79 -1.79
N LEU A 53 2.77 -3.66 -2.13
CA LEU A 53 3.53 -4.72 -2.80
C LEU A 53 3.49 -6.02 -2.01
N GLU A 54 3.72 -5.95 -0.70
CA GLU A 54 3.71 -7.13 0.17
C GLU A 54 2.32 -7.78 0.22
N HIS A 55 1.27 -6.96 0.28
CA HIS A 55 -0.12 -7.42 0.21
C HIS A 55 -0.43 -8.12 -1.12
N HIS A 56 0.03 -7.57 -2.25
CA HIS A 56 -0.17 -8.18 -3.56
C HIS A 56 0.61 -9.49 -3.76
N LEU A 57 1.85 -9.54 -3.27
CA LEU A 57 2.67 -10.76 -3.36
C LEU A 57 2.15 -11.87 -2.46
N PHE A 58 1.59 -11.52 -1.29
CA PHE A 58 1.12 -12.49 -0.30
C PHE A 58 -0.25 -12.08 0.29
N PRO A 59 -1.35 -12.15 -0.50
CA PRO A 59 -2.67 -11.66 -0.10
C PRO A 59 -3.27 -12.39 1.11
N GLY A 60 -2.80 -13.61 1.40
CA GLY A 60 -3.19 -14.37 2.58
C GLY A 60 -2.53 -13.92 3.90
N VAL A 61 -1.54 -13.02 3.85
CA VAL A 61 -0.86 -12.54 5.06
C VAL A 61 -1.67 -11.36 5.65
N PRO A 62 -2.06 -11.43 6.94
CA PRO A 62 -2.84 -10.35 7.56
C PRO A 62 -2.02 -9.06 7.65
N THR A 63 -2.68 -7.91 7.51
CA THR A 63 -2.03 -6.59 7.41
C THR A 63 -1.12 -6.27 8.60
N ILE A 64 -1.45 -6.76 9.79
CA ILE A 64 -0.62 -6.63 11.00
C ILE A 64 0.75 -7.30 10.87
N LYS A 65 0.89 -8.29 9.99
CA LYS A 65 2.13 -9.04 9.72
C LYS A 65 2.90 -8.53 8.50
N LEU A 66 2.36 -7.58 7.73
CA LEU A 66 3.06 -7.02 6.56
C LEU A 66 4.40 -6.35 6.90
N PRO A 67 4.60 -5.65 8.04
CA PRO A 67 5.92 -5.14 8.41
C PRO A 67 6.95 -6.26 8.64
N GLU A 68 6.51 -7.41 9.14
CA GLU A 68 7.36 -8.58 9.30
C GLU A 68 7.68 -9.24 7.96
N LEU A 69 6.67 -9.39 7.09
CA LEU A 69 6.83 -9.89 5.73
C LEU A 69 7.79 -9.03 4.90
N ALA A 70 7.64 -7.71 4.96
CA ALA A 70 8.51 -6.74 4.32
C ALA A 70 10.00 -6.98 4.67
N ARG A 71 10.32 -7.17 5.96
CA ARG A 71 11.68 -7.49 6.41
C ARG A 71 12.19 -8.84 5.88
N ARG A 72 11.32 -9.84 5.78
CA ARG A 72 11.68 -11.18 5.25
C ARG A 72 11.96 -11.13 3.75
N ILE A 73 11.17 -10.38 2.99
CA ILE A 73 11.40 -10.16 1.56
C ILE A 73 12.73 -9.45 1.34
N ASP A 74 13.01 -8.40 2.12
CA ASP A 74 14.27 -7.66 2.01
C ASP A 74 15.49 -8.55 2.30
N ALA A 75 15.38 -9.48 3.26
CA ALA A 75 16.44 -10.43 3.57
C ALA A 75 16.62 -11.52 2.51
N ALA A 76 15.53 -11.98 1.89
CA ALA A 76 15.55 -13.03 0.88
C ALA A 76 15.91 -12.52 -0.52
N LEU A 77 15.55 -11.27 -0.83
CA LEU A 77 15.71 -10.63 -2.13
C LEU A 77 16.27 -9.19 -1.97
N PRO A 78 17.51 -9.03 -1.47
CA PRO A 78 18.10 -7.72 -1.23
C PRO A 78 18.24 -6.86 -2.50
N GLN A 79 18.33 -7.49 -3.66
CA GLN A 79 18.45 -6.87 -4.98
C GLN A 79 17.11 -6.45 -5.61
N LEU A 80 15.97 -6.78 -4.97
CA LEU A 80 14.66 -6.41 -5.51
C LEU A 80 14.50 -4.89 -5.46
N ASP A 81 14.40 -4.27 -6.63
CA ASP A 81 14.09 -2.85 -6.72
C ASP A 81 12.63 -2.62 -6.31
N LYS A 82 12.44 -1.84 -5.25
CA LYS A 82 11.14 -1.54 -4.66
C LYS A 82 10.87 -0.06 -4.79
N LYS A 83 9.79 0.29 -5.48
CA LYS A 83 9.35 1.67 -5.60
C LYS A 83 8.67 2.11 -4.30
N ASN A 84 9.11 3.24 -3.74
CA ASN A 84 8.46 3.81 -2.56
C ASN A 84 7.18 4.59 -2.94
N THR A 85 6.18 4.51 -2.08
CA THR A 85 5.02 5.40 -2.06
C THR A 85 5.27 6.51 -1.04
N PHE A 86 5.64 7.72 -1.48
CA PHE A 86 6.09 8.89 -0.70
C PHE A 86 7.49 8.83 -0.07
#